data_AF-A0A958HTK7-F1
#
_entry.id   AF-A0A958HTK7-F1
#
_cell.length_a   1.000
_cell.length_b   1.000
_cell.length_c   1.000
_cell.angle_alpha   90.00
_cell.angle_beta   90.00
_cell.angle_gamma   90.00
#
_symmetry.space_group_name_H-M   'P 1'
#
loop_
_entity.id
_entity.type
_entity.pdbx_description
1 polymer ?
#
loop_
_entity_poly.entity_id
_entity_poly.type
_entity_poly.pdbx_seq_one_letter_code
_entity_poly.pdbx_strand_id
1 'polypeptide(L)' 'GVINQFALHFIKSGRLDIEYSTMLTQAFQARQASDYDVWVNTVPVEAENVIANAEQFVAKIKKLLSEMP' A
#
# COMPACT_ATOMS: atom_id res chain seq x y z
N GLY A 1 1.70 -14.73 2.26
CA GLY A 1 1.44 -13.56 3.10
C GLY A 1 0.41 -12.65 2.46
N VAL A 2 -0.16 -11.71 3.23
CA VAL A 2 -1.29 -10.86 2.82
C VAL A 2 -1.00 -10.07 1.53
N ILE A 3 0.18 -9.46 1.40
CA ILE A 3 0.58 -8.69 0.21
C ILE A 3 0.56 -9.57 -1.06
N ASN A 4 1.09 -10.79 -0.98
CA ASN A 4 1.09 -11.71 -2.13
C ASN A 4 -0.32 -12.16 -2.53
N GLN A 5 -1.20 -12.36 -1.54
CA GLN A 5 -2.60 -12.69 -1.79
C GLN A 5 -3.33 -11.50 -2.42
N PHE A 6 -3.07 -10.28 -1.96
CA PHE A 6 -3.59 -9.06 -2.57
C PHE A 6 -3.17 -8.95 -4.04
N ALA A 7 -1.87 -9.13 -4.33
CA ALA A 7 -1.36 -9.11 -5.70
C ALA A 7 -2.00 -10.20 -6.59
N LEU A 8 -2.14 -11.42 -6.06
CA LEU A 8 -2.77 -12.52 -6.80
C LEU A 8 -4.24 -12.23 -7.13
N HIS A 9 -5.03 -11.77 -6.16
CA HIS A 9 -6.48 -11.69 -6.30
C HIS A 9 -6.99 -10.36 -6.86
N PHE A 10 -6.23 -9.28 -6.74
CA PHE A 10 -6.67 -7.95 -7.18
C PHE A 10 -5.84 -7.39 -8.33
N ILE A 11 -4.56 -7.73 -8.44
CA ILE A 11 -3.69 -7.19 -9.49
C ILE A 11 -3.66 -8.14 -10.69
N LYS A 12 -3.31 -9.41 -10.47
CA LYS A 12 -3.25 -10.41 -11.56
C LYS A 12 -4.62 -10.73 -12.16
N SER A 13 -5.70 -10.46 -11.43
CA SER A 13 -7.07 -10.57 -11.92
C SER A 13 -7.55 -9.35 -12.70
N GLY A 14 -6.75 -8.28 -12.78
CA GLY A 14 -7.09 -7.03 -13.47
C GLY A 14 -8.10 -6.14 -12.74
N ARG A 15 -8.39 -6.41 -11.45
CA ARG A 15 -9.34 -5.59 -10.66
C ARG A 15 -8.75 -4.24 -10.23
N LEU A 16 -7.42 -4.19 -10.05
CA LEU A 16 -6.65 -3.02 -9.67
C LEU A 16 -5.33 -2.99 -10.45
N ASP A 17 -4.81 -1.79 -10.68
CA ASP A 17 -3.52 -1.58 -11.32
C ASP A 17 -2.34 -1.93 -10.39
N ILE A 18 -1.20 -2.28 -10.97
CA ILE A 18 0.00 -2.72 -10.24
C ILE A 18 0.49 -1.71 -9.18
N GLU A 19 0.24 -0.42 -9.41
CA GLU A 19 0.57 0.68 -8.51
C GLU A 19 0.01 0.48 -7.10
N TYR A 20 -1.20 -0.07 -6.96
CA TYR A 20 -1.80 -0.35 -5.66
C TYR A 20 -1.05 -1.44 -4.88
N SER A 21 -0.42 -2.40 -5.58
CA SER A 21 0.47 -3.37 -4.94
C SER A 21 1.76 -2.72 -4.45
N THR A 22 2.29 -1.79 -5.23
CA THR A 22 3.50 -1.02 -4.88
C THR A 22 3.24 -0.17 -3.64
N MET A 23 2.13 0.56 -3.59
CA MET A 23 1.72 1.39 -2.44
C MET A 23 1.63 0.56 -1.15
N LEU A 24 0.92 -0.58 -1.20
CA LEU A 24 0.77 -1.45 -0.03
C LEU A 24 2.12 -2.02 0.44
N THR A 25 2.99 -2.38 -0.51
CA THR A 25 4.32 -2.92 -0.19
C THR A 25 5.21 -1.84 0.44
N GLN A 26 5.24 -0.65 -0.13
CA GLN A 26 6.02 0.48 0.39
C GLN A 26 5.57 0.87 1.80
N ALA A 27 4.25 0.96 2.03
CA ALA A 27 3.71 1.26 3.36
C ALA A 27 4.11 0.18 4.39
N PHE A 28 4.05 -1.10 4.01
CA PHE A 28 4.49 -2.18 4.88
C PHE A 28 5.99 -2.11 5.22
N GLN A 29 6.85 -1.85 4.23
CA GLN A 29 8.29 -1.70 4.43
C GLN A 29 8.63 -0.49 5.28
N ALA A 30 8.00 0.67 5.01
CA ALA A 30 8.19 1.90 5.79
C ALA A 30 7.80 1.70 7.26
N ARG A 31 6.69 1.02 7.52
CA ARG A 31 6.28 0.64 8.88
C ARG A 31 7.29 -0.32 9.52
N GLN A 32 7.72 -1.36 8.80
CA GLN A 32 8.67 -2.34 9.33
C GLN A 32 10.02 -1.69 9.70
N ALA A 33 10.51 -0.81 8.84
CA ALA A 33 11.69 0.02 9.06
C ALA A 33 11.51 0.92 10.28
N SER A 34 10.40 1.65 10.37
CA SER A 34 10.15 2.58 11.48
C SER A 34 9.98 1.88 12.83
N ASP A 35 9.30 0.72 12.85
CA ASP A 35 8.98 0.00 14.09
C ASP A 35 10.16 -0.85 14.60
N TYR A 36 11.03 -1.34 13.71
CA TYR A 36 12.00 -2.39 14.04
C TYR A 36 13.44 -2.11 13.62
N ASP A 37 13.70 -1.11 12.78
CA ASP A 37 15.07 -0.73 12.42
C ASP A 37 15.55 0.42 13.32
N VAL A 38 16.49 0.09 14.21
CA VAL A 38 17.11 1.03 15.15
C VAL A 38 17.97 2.11 14.47
N TRP A 39 18.28 1.98 13.18
CA TRP A 39 19.10 2.93 12.42
C TRP A 39 18.31 3.77 11.41
N VAL A 40 16.99 3.62 11.35
CA VAL A 40 16.17 4.35 10.39
C VAL A 40 15.99 5.82 10.79
N ASN A 41 16.47 6.71 9.91
CA ASN A 41 16.10 8.10 9.86
C ASN A 41 15.12 8.29 8.70
N THR A 42 13.81 8.19 8.97
CA THR A 42 12.77 8.49 7.99
C THR A 42 12.80 9.97 7.63
N VAL A 43 12.96 10.29 6.34
CA VAL A 43 12.98 11.68 5.87
C VAL A 43 11.54 12.19 5.73
N PRO A 44 11.20 13.43 6.13
CA PRO A 44 9.82 13.93 6.08
C PRO A 44 9.13 13.76 4.71
N VAL A 45 9.85 13.99 3.61
CA VAL A 45 9.34 13.82 2.24
C VAL A 45 8.94 12.37 1.94
N GLU A 46 9.66 11.38 2.46
CA GLU A 46 9.31 9.97 2.27
C GLU A 46 8.06 9.60 3.08
N ALA A 47 7.93 10.14 4.29
CA ALA A 47 6.73 9.94 5.11
C ALA A 47 5.48 10.54 4.45
N GLU A 48 5.59 11.77 3.93
CA GLU A 48 4.50 12.45 3.20
C GLU A 48 4.04 11.65 1.99
N ASN A 49 4.98 11.13 1.19
CA ASN A 49 4.67 10.28 0.04
C ASN A 49 3.97 8.97 0.45
N VAL A 50 4.40 8.32 1.54
CA VAL A 50 3.74 7.10 2.06
C VAL A 50 2.32 7.41 2.51
N ILE A 51 2.09 8.54 3.18
CA ILE A 51 0.76 8.98 3.62
C ILE A 51 -0.15 9.24 2.41
N ALA A 52 0.30 10.03 1.44
CA ALA A 52 -0.48 10.33 0.24
C ALA A 52 -0.86 9.05 -0.55
N ASN A 53 0.10 8.13 -0.69
CA ASN A 53 -0.16 6.82 -1.32
C ASN A 53 -1.16 5.98 -0.52
N ALA A 54 -1.10 6.00 0.81
CA ALA A 54 -2.03 5.28 1.66
C ALA A 54 -3.46 5.85 1.54
N GLU A 55 -3.60 7.17 1.50
CA GLU A 55 -4.89 7.83 1.29
C GLU A 55 -5.51 7.45 -0.07
N GLN A 56 -4.70 7.52 -1.14
CA GLN A 56 -5.12 7.11 -2.48
C GLN A 56 -5.53 5.63 -2.53
N PHE A 57 -4.73 4.76 -1.90
CA PHE A 57 -5.02 3.33 -1.80
C PHE A 57 -6.37 3.10 -1.11
N VAL A 58 -6.58 3.69 0.08
CA VAL A 58 -7.83 3.54 0.84
C VAL A 58 -9.03 4.06 0.07
N ALA A 59 -8.91 5.21 -0.60
CA ALA A 59 -9.98 5.77 -1.43
C ALA A 59 -10.37 4.80 -2.56
N LYS A 60 -9.39 4.21 -3.26
CA LYS A 60 -9.66 3.24 -4.32
C LYS A 60 -10.31 1.96 -3.80
N ILE A 61 -9.84 1.41 -2.67
CA ILE A 61 -10.43 0.20 -2.08
C ILE A 61 -11.87 0.46 -1.64
N LYS A 62 -12.16 1.61 -1.02
CA LYS A 62 -13.54 1.99 -0.68
C LYS A 62 -14.43 2.05 -1.91
N LYS A 63 -13.95 2.65 -3.00
CA LYS A 63 -14.67 2.69 -4.28
C LYS A 63 -14.94 1.28 -4.82
N LEU A 64 -13.91 0.42 -4.86
CA LEU A 64 -14.04 -0.96 -5.32
C LEU A 64 -15.09 -1.73 -4.50
N LEU A 65 -15.08 -1.58 -3.18
CA LEU A 65 -16.05 -2.24 -2.30
C LEU A 65 -17.48 -1.71 -2.51
N SER A 66 -17.65 -0.43 -2.84
CA SER A 66 -18.98 0.12 -3.14
C SER A 66 -19.55 -0.32 -4.50
N GLU A 67 -18.69 -0.75 -5.41
CA GLU A 67 -19.05 -1.25 -6.74
C GLU A 67 -19.25 -2.77 -6.77
N MET A 68 -18.99 -3.46 -5.64
CA MET A 68 -19.25 -4.88 -5.51
C MET A 68 -20.73 -5.16 -5.24
N PRO A 69 -21.36 -6.11 -5.96
CA PRO A 69 -22.74 -6.50 -5.76
C PRO A 69 -22.97 -7.29 -4.47
#